data_AF-U7D522-F1
#
_entry.id   AF-U7D522-F1
#
_cell.length_a   1.000
_cell.length_b   1.000
_cell.length_c   1.000
_cell.angle_alpha   90.00
_cell.angle_beta   90.00
_cell.angle_gamma   90.00
#
_symmetry.space_group_name_H-M   'P 1'
#
loop_
_entity.id
_entity.type
_entity.pdbx_description
1 polymer ?
#
loop_
_entity_poly.entity_id
_entity_poly.type
_entity_poly.pdbx_seq_one_letter_code
_entity_poly.pdbx_strand_id
1 'polypeptide(L)'
;MESNSPLPYKAGEPISALPGEGGQAFKDGFGLWGGEGRGTQNIDTLPWGQITNQAEQFGQREGNIWQYMGWRIQAGRYISKEAWAGAIELGERELDVHLGLSVPQGNLHAFRAPRLEVNSNLYYALAEAGYQYDCGLEEGYEQHRDGTNFLWPYTMDNGSPNVSYQRLIGVNVHIDSTPQGLWQIPVNTFIVPEEYRQEVWNNRTKINDAALDGGDMGTFESWSQAGGKITGFDFNMYIMWGMTKEIWLETMKNTTNLRLEGNKAPIQYGAHTDYYTPIYDNATLLNDVNAPSYGLNVTEGWNTWEDRITSLEKYLDWAINQKGCYVVSGHRLIEEIKAMEQNRAIGKEEQLEVTWEFFRNEELNSSANQDSFTGDIIDAEISVDADGDGDNVEYTGYRYYTSPGSFADLDHLSFDYQTTAPLAIRLATQSGDAREVIIGHVGGSSLRNSGKIPLTAFEQNQYAGISGFQWDPIDTEDITGIEIEVLTDGLEAQDHSLTVQNFALFKGAETSIIAENGQNNLQDMTVHSFVDGRLSLGVSQEGNYNIALVNAAGRTLQTMEGQRLKRGVNALSFDGVARGIYFVRISNDYAQKTVRALAL
;
A
#
# COMPACT_ATOMS: atom_id res chain seq x y z
N MET A 1 -12.40 -3.04 6.04
CA MET A 1 -12.79 -4.44 6.22
C MET A 1 -11.67 -5.31 5.72
N GLU A 2 -11.25 -6.28 6.51
CA GLU A 2 -10.47 -7.41 6.02
C GLU A 2 -11.43 -8.59 6.03
N SER A 3 -11.93 -8.98 4.86
CA SER A 3 -12.88 -10.09 4.79
C SER A 3 -12.09 -11.40 4.79
N ASN A 4 -11.79 -11.97 5.96
CA ASN A 4 -11.22 -13.31 6.07
C ASN A 4 -12.22 -14.43 5.69
N SER A 5 -13.20 -14.13 4.84
CA SER A 5 -14.38 -14.97 4.62
C SER A 5 -14.16 -15.92 3.45
N PRO A 6 -14.40 -17.24 3.63
CA PRO A 6 -14.39 -18.21 2.54
C PRO A 6 -15.53 -17.90 1.56
N LEU A 7 -15.24 -17.93 0.26
CA LEU A 7 -16.22 -17.68 -0.78
C LEU A 7 -17.34 -18.73 -0.78
N PRO A 8 -18.62 -18.35 -0.95
CA PRO A 8 -19.62 -19.26 -1.48
C PRO A 8 -19.47 -19.39 -3.01
N TYR A 9 -19.31 -20.62 -3.51
CA TYR A 9 -19.31 -20.92 -4.94
C TYR A 9 -20.73 -21.24 -5.45
N LYS A 10 -21.02 -20.88 -6.71
CA LYS A 10 -22.32 -21.11 -7.37
C LYS A 10 -22.32 -22.45 -8.11
N ALA A 11 -23.20 -23.37 -7.72
CA ALA A 11 -23.31 -24.70 -8.32
C ALA A 11 -23.57 -24.63 -9.85
N GLY A 12 -22.67 -25.24 -10.64
CA GLY A 12 -22.93 -25.58 -12.05
C GLY A 12 -21.97 -25.04 -13.10
N GLU A 13 -21.02 -24.16 -12.75
CA GLU A 13 -20.00 -23.66 -13.67
C GLU A 13 -18.77 -24.62 -13.68
N PRO A 14 -18.19 -24.96 -14.84
CA PRO A 14 -16.90 -25.67 -14.88
C PRO A 14 -15.75 -24.66 -14.69
N ILE A 15 -14.87 -24.87 -13.70
CA ILE A 15 -13.53 -24.26 -13.70
C ILE A 15 -12.72 -25.03 -14.74
N SER A 16 -12.86 -24.67 -16.01
CA SER A 16 -11.88 -25.02 -17.02
C SER A 16 -10.81 -23.94 -17.03
N ALA A 17 -9.57 -24.35 -16.79
CA ALA A 17 -8.33 -23.59 -16.99
C ALA A 17 -7.81 -22.76 -15.81
N LEU A 18 -7.20 -23.43 -14.83
CA LEU A 18 -5.86 -23.01 -14.41
C LEU A 18 -4.85 -23.84 -15.23
N PRO A 19 -3.99 -23.23 -16.07
CA PRO A 19 -2.96 -23.97 -16.78
C PRO A 19 -1.97 -24.56 -15.77
N GLY A 20 -1.90 -25.89 -15.69
CA GLY A 20 -0.86 -26.60 -14.92
C GLY A 20 -1.34 -27.41 -13.71
N GLU A 21 -2.55 -27.18 -13.19
CA GLU A 21 -3.09 -27.98 -12.09
C GLU A 21 -4.31 -28.78 -12.54
N GLY A 22 -4.11 -30.08 -12.79
CA GLY A 22 -5.17 -31.03 -13.17
C GLY A 22 -6.14 -31.36 -12.05
N GLY A 23 -6.84 -30.36 -11.50
CA GLY A 23 -7.91 -30.52 -10.52
C GLY A 23 -9.30 -30.36 -11.16
N GLN A 24 -10.19 -31.31 -10.91
CA GLN A 24 -11.61 -31.14 -11.24
C GLN A 24 -12.22 -30.03 -10.37
N ALA A 25 -13.04 -29.16 -10.97
CA ALA A 25 -13.86 -28.19 -10.25
C ALA A 25 -14.95 -28.93 -9.46
N PHE A 26 -15.15 -28.60 -8.19
CA PHE A 26 -16.10 -29.32 -7.34
C PHE A 26 -17.11 -28.40 -6.65
N LYS A 27 -18.32 -28.95 -6.49
CA LYS A 27 -19.52 -28.31 -5.96
C LYS A 27 -19.46 -28.11 -4.44
N ASP A 28 -19.72 -26.88 -4.03
CA ASP A 28 -20.19 -26.40 -2.72
C ASP A 28 -19.23 -26.56 -1.51
N GLY A 29 -18.83 -25.44 -0.89
CA GLY A 29 -18.21 -25.42 0.46
C GLY A 29 -17.56 -24.09 0.89
N PHE A 30 -17.62 -23.81 2.20
CA PHE A 30 -16.86 -22.78 2.93
C PHE A 30 -15.70 -23.46 3.69
N GLY A 31 -14.52 -22.85 3.85
CA GLY A 31 -13.42 -23.48 4.59
C GLY A 31 -12.51 -22.57 5.45
N LEU A 32 -11.57 -23.23 6.12
CA LEU A 32 -10.80 -22.84 7.31
C LEU A 32 -9.98 -21.53 7.27
N TRP A 33 -9.74 -21.00 8.47
CA TRP A 33 -8.58 -20.16 8.83
C TRP A 33 -7.53 -21.05 9.48
N GLY A 34 -6.26 -20.96 9.05
CA GLY A 34 -5.11 -21.54 9.76
C GLY A 34 -4.96 -23.06 9.67
N GLY A 35 -3.93 -23.50 8.95
CA GLY A 35 -3.48 -24.90 8.96
C GLY A 35 -3.06 -25.36 7.57
N GLU A 36 -1.79 -25.14 7.22
CA GLU A 36 -1.14 -25.97 6.21
C GLU A 36 -1.00 -27.38 6.77
N GLY A 37 -2.04 -28.18 6.56
CA GLY A 37 -2.07 -29.54 7.05
C GLY A 37 -3.21 -30.30 6.40
N ARG A 38 -2.87 -31.23 5.50
CA ARG A 38 -3.80 -32.31 5.17
C ARG A 38 -4.03 -33.12 6.45
N GLY A 39 -5.13 -32.84 7.14
CA GLY A 39 -5.62 -33.62 8.27
C GLY A 39 -5.49 -32.92 9.61
N THR A 40 -6.58 -32.32 10.08
CA THR A 40 -6.82 -32.02 11.49
C THR A 40 -8.28 -32.34 11.82
N GLN A 41 -8.52 -32.75 13.06
CA GLN A 41 -9.72 -33.48 13.49
C GLN A 41 -10.96 -32.57 13.58
N ASN A 42 -12.16 -33.12 13.40
CA ASN A 42 -13.44 -32.39 13.40
C ASN A 42 -13.86 -31.83 14.78
N ILE A 43 -13.07 -32.11 15.82
CA ILE A 43 -13.35 -31.81 17.21
C ILE A 43 -12.16 -31.05 17.78
N ASP A 44 -12.37 -29.77 18.11
CA ASP A 44 -11.36 -28.97 18.81
C ASP A 44 -11.77 -28.71 20.25
N THR A 45 -10.79 -28.83 21.14
CA THR A 45 -10.94 -28.37 22.53
C THR A 45 -10.31 -26.99 22.62
N LEU A 46 -11.15 -25.97 22.80
CA LEU A 46 -10.71 -24.60 22.97
C LEU A 46 -9.89 -24.46 24.27
N PRO A 47 -9.00 -23.46 24.38
CA PRO A 47 -8.14 -23.27 25.56
C PRO A 47 -8.88 -23.17 26.91
N TRP A 48 -10.18 -22.85 26.91
CA TRP A 48 -11.04 -22.81 28.09
C TRP A 48 -11.85 -24.09 28.33
N GLY A 49 -11.49 -25.21 27.67
CA GLY A 49 -12.05 -26.54 27.89
C GLY A 49 -13.38 -26.81 27.18
N GLN A 50 -13.88 -25.86 26.39
CA GLN A 50 -15.07 -26.09 25.56
C GLN A 50 -14.69 -26.94 24.35
N ILE A 51 -15.42 -28.02 24.15
CA ILE A 51 -15.31 -28.86 22.95
C ILE A 51 -16.24 -28.27 21.89
N THR A 52 -15.71 -28.01 20.71
CA THR A 52 -16.49 -27.59 19.54
C THR A 52 -16.46 -28.70 18.49
N ASN A 53 -17.63 -29.04 17.96
CA ASN A 53 -17.76 -29.87 16.76
C ASN A 53 -17.93 -28.91 15.57
N GLN A 54 -16.88 -28.79 14.78
CA GLN A 54 -16.84 -27.78 13.72
C GLN A 54 -17.88 -28.06 12.64
N ALA A 55 -18.08 -29.33 12.27
CA ALA A 55 -19.13 -29.74 11.33
C ALA A 55 -20.53 -29.30 11.80
N GLU A 56 -20.79 -29.35 13.10
CA GLU A 56 -22.07 -28.98 13.70
C GLU A 56 -22.27 -27.46 13.76
N GLN A 57 -21.22 -26.69 14.04
CA GLN A 57 -21.27 -25.22 14.05
C GLN A 57 -21.45 -24.61 12.66
N PHE A 58 -20.86 -25.21 11.62
CA PHE A 58 -20.88 -24.67 10.26
C PHE A 58 -21.84 -25.41 9.32
N GLY A 59 -22.65 -26.35 9.84
CA GLY A 59 -23.64 -27.10 9.07
C GLY A 59 -23.04 -28.04 8.01
N GLN A 60 -21.82 -28.52 8.21
CA GLN A 60 -21.11 -29.40 7.28
C GLN A 60 -21.15 -30.86 7.74
N ARG A 61 -20.78 -31.79 6.86
CA ARG A 61 -20.73 -33.24 7.17
C ARG A 61 -19.34 -33.59 7.69
N GLU A 62 -19.26 -34.29 8.82
CA GLU A 62 -18.01 -34.75 9.45
C GLU A 62 -17.13 -35.58 8.49
N GLY A 63 -15.82 -35.25 8.40
CA GLY A 63 -14.85 -35.95 7.55
C GLY A 63 -14.80 -35.48 6.09
N ASN A 64 -15.38 -34.32 5.78
CA ASN A 64 -15.42 -33.79 4.42
C ASN A 64 -14.09 -33.10 4.04
N ILE A 65 -13.56 -33.41 2.85
CA ILE A 65 -12.36 -32.74 2.31
C ILE A 65 -12.53 -31.22 2.15
N TRP A 66 -13.77 -30.72 2.14
CA TRP A 66 -14.10 -29.28 2.13
C TRP A 66 -13.76 -28.56 3.44
N GLN A 67 -13.53 -29.29 4.53
CA GLN A 67 -12.98 -28.73 5.76
C GLN A 67 -11.64 -28.02 5.48
N TYR A 68 -10.90 -28.43 4.45
CA TYR A 68 -9.54 -27.93 4.14
C TYR A 68 -9.46 -26.79 3.13
N MET A 69 -10.58 -26.15 2.77
CA MET A 69 -10.59 -25.09 1.73
C MET A 69 -10.79 -23.70 2.33
N GLY A 70 -9.80 -23.28 3.13
CA GLY A 70 -9.55 -21.85 3.35
C GLY A 70 -9.21 -21.14 2.04
N TRP A 71 -9.03 -19.83 2.10
CA TRP A 71 -8.31 -19.09 1.06
C TRP A 71 -7.04 -19.89 0.70
N ARG A 72 -7.03 -20.56 -0.46
CA ARG A 72 -5.80 -21.17 -0.95
C ARG A 72 -4.85 -20.05 -1.31
N ILE A 73 -3.54 -20.32 -1.21
CA ILE A 73 -2.53 -19.39 -1.69
C ILE A 73 -2.90 -19.02 -3.13
N GLN A 74 -2.91 -17.73 -3.43
CA GLN A 74 -3.26 -17.13 -4.72
C GLN A 74 -4.75 -17.15 -5.09
N ALA A 75 -5.66 -17.57 -4.23
CA ALA A 75 -7.09 -17.57 -4.56
C ALA A 75 -7.57 -16.17 -4.99
N GLY A 76 -7.19 -15.11 -4.25
CA GLY A 76 -7.62 -13.74 -4.51
C GLY A 76 -7.24 -13.20 -5.89
N ARG A 77 -6.18 -13.76 -6.47
CA ARG A 77 -5.69 -13.38 -7.80
C ARG A 77 -6.67 -13.74 -8.92
N TYR A 78 -7.53 -14.74 -8.71
CA TYR A 78 -8.40 -15.30 -9.74
C TYR A 78 -9.90 -15.13 -9.48
N ILE A 79 -10.29 -14.45 -8.38
CA ILE A 79 -11.69 -14.25 -8.03
C ILE A 79 -12.36 -13.31 -9.06
N SER A 80 -13.58 -13.67 -9.50
CA SER A 80 -14.37 -12.82 -10.39
C SER A 80 -14.93 -11.61 -9.65
N LYS A 81 -15.33 -10.57 -10.38
CA LYS A 81 -15.88 -9.35 -9.78
C LYS A 81 -17.14 -9.63 -8.96
N GLU A 82 -18.03 -10.50 -9.45
CA GLU A 82 -19.27 -10.88 -8.77
C GLU A 82 -18.99 -11.66 -7.49
N ALA A 83 -17.96 -12.52 -7.49
CA ALA A 83 -17.55 -13.25 -6.31
C ALA A 83 -16.94 -12.32 -5.26
N TRP A 84 -16.14 -11.33 -5.67
CA TRP A 84 -15.68 -10.27 -4.76
C TRP A 84 -16.84 -9.45 -4.19
N ALA A 85 -17.79 -9.02 -5.03
CA ALA A 85 -18.97 -8.28 -4.58
C ALA A 85 -19.76 -9.09 -3.54
N GLY A 86 -19.96 -10.39 -3.76
CA GLY A 86 -20.62 -11.27 -2.79
C GLY A 86 -19.83 -11.45 -1.49
N ALA A 87 -18.49 -11.51 -1.54
CA ALA A 87 -17.64 -11.57 -0.36
C ALA A 87 -17.69 -10.28 0.46
N ILE A 88 -17.69 -9.13 -0.22
CA ILE A 88 -17.86 -7.80 0.39
C ILE A 88 -19.23 -7.73 1.06
N GLU A 89 -20.32 -7.99 0.34
CA GLU A 89 -21.69 -7.97 0.88
C GLU A 89 -21.84 -8.88 2.11
N LEU A 90 -21.29 -10.09 2.04
CA LEU A 90 -21.26 -11.01 3.18
C LEU A 90 -20.54 -10.37 4.36
N GLY A 91 -19.33 -9.84 4.16
CA GLY A 91 -18.56 -9.18 5.22
C GLY A 91 -19.31 -7.99 5.84
N GLU A 92 -19.99 -7.16 5.05
CA GLU A 92 -20.80 -6.05 5.56
C GLU A 92 -21.98 -6.56 6.41
N ARG A 93 -22.65 -7.61 5.95
CA ARG A 93 -23.75 -8.24 6.68
C ARG A 93 -23.28 -8.84 8.00
N GLU A 94 -22.13 -9.51 8.02
CA GLU A 94 -21.59 -10.08 9.25
C GLU A 94 -21.20 -8.97 10.26
N LEU A 95 -20.71 -7.81 9.80
CA LEU A 95 -20.47 -6.65 10.69
C LEU A 95 -21.77 -6.14 11.32
N ASP A 96 -22.85 -6.02 10.55
CA ASP A 96 -24.15 -5.58 11.07
C ASP A 96 -24.74 -6.61 12.06
N VAL A 97 -24.82 -7.88 11.64
CA VAL A 97 -25.45 -8.96 12.42
C VAL A 97 -24.69 -9.25 13.71
N HIS A 98 -23.36 -9.35 13.67
CA HIS A 98 -22.58 -9.83 14.81
C HIS A 98 -22.03 -8.73 15.70
N LEU A 99 -21.69 -7.56 15.15
CA LEU A 99 -21.14 -6.47 15.95
C LEU A 99 -22.21 -5.46 16.36
N GLY A 100 -23.45 -5.58 15.84
CA GLY A 100 -24.51 -4.59 16.04
C GLY A 100 -24.09 -3.20 15.55
N LEU A 101 -23.03 -3.15 14.74
CA LEU A 101 -22.59 -1.98 14.03
C LEU A 101 -23.49 -1.94 12.82
N SER A 102 -24.71 -1.43 12.98
CA SER A 102 -25.53 -1.02 11.85
C SER A 102 -24.84 0.17 11.19
N VAL A 103 -23.77 -0.14 10.47
CA VAL A 103 -23.04 0.77 9.61
C VAL A 103 -23.97 0.95 8.42
N PRO A 104 -24.57 2.14 8.23
CA PRO A 104 -25.36 2.41 7.05
C PRO A 104 -24.57 1.98 5.81
N GLN A 105 -25.24 1.33 4.87
CA GLN A 105 -24.65 0.95 3.60
C GLN A 105 -23.93 2.17 2.99
N GLY A 106 -22.64 2.01 2.65
CA GLY A 106 -21.78 3.10 2.17
C GLY A 106 -20.94 3.84 3.23
N ASN A 107 -21.06 3.51 4.53
CA ASN A 107 -20.19 4.07 5.58
C ASN A 107 -18.93 3.24 5.85
N LEU A 108 -18.71 2.16 5.09
CA LEU A 108 -17.43 1.45 5.07
C LEU A 108 -16.55 2.03 3.97
N HIS A 109 -15.45 2.65 4.39
CA HIS A 109 -14.58 3.38 3.47
C HIS A 109 -13.44 2.54 2.90
N ALA A 110 -13.13 1.40 3.52
CA ALA A 110 -11.83 0.75 3.36
C ALA A 110 -11.95 -0.75 3.18
N PHE A 111 -11.18 -1.32 2.26
CA PHE A 111 -11.02 -2.76 2.11
C PHE A 111 -9.55 -3.16 2.10
N ARG A 112 -9.27 -4.38 2.54
CA ARG A 112 -7.99 -5.07 2.36
C ARG A 112 -8.28 -6.52 2.02
N ALA A 113 -7.80 -6.97 0.88
CA ALA A 113 -7.90 -8.37 0.52
C ALA A 113 -7.11 -9.25 1.51
N PRO A 114 -7.64 -10.43 1.88
CA PRO A 114 -6.87 -11.44 2.59
C PRO A 114 -5.57 -11.74 1.85
N ARG A 115 -4.48 -11.91 2.61
CA ARG A 115 -3.14 -12.21 2.09
C ARG A 115 -2.57 -11.20 1.09
N LEU A 116 -3.13 -9.98 1.01
CA LEU A 116 -2.73 -8.98 0.01
C LEU A 116 -2.95 -9.50 -1.43
N GLU A 117 -3.82 -10.50 -1.62
CA GLU A 117 -4.12 -11.08 -2.92
C GLU A 117 -5.21 -10.26 -3.62
N VAL A 118 -4.76 -9.33 -4.45
CA VAL A 118 -5.60 -8.39 -5.18
C VAL A 118 -5.63 -8.71 -6.69
N ASN A 119 -6.69 -8.28 -7.37
CA ASN A 119 -6.81 -8.33 -8.83
C ASN A 119 -7.72 -7.20 -9.35
N SER A 120 -7.79 -6.99 -10.66
CA SER A 120 -8.67 -5.97 -11.26
C SER A 120 -10.13 -6.10 -10.83
N ASN A 121 -10.63 -7.34 -10.77
CA ASN A 121 -12.02 -7.63 -10.41
C ASN A 121 -12.38 -7.15 -9.00
N LEU A 122 -11.46 -7.27 -8.04
CA LEU A 122 -11.63 -6.73 -6.69
C LEU A 122 -11.88 -5.23 -6.75
N TYR A 123 -11.02 -4.48 -7.45
CA TYR A 123 -11.10 -3.04 -7.45
C TYR A 123 -12.42 -2.55 -8.05
N TYR A 124 -12.88 -3.12 -9.17
CA TYR A 124 -14.20 -2.79 -9.72
C TYR A 124 -15.34 -3.13 -8.76
N ALA A 125 -15.26 -4.26 -8.04
CA ALA A 125 -16.26 -4.61 -7.03
C ALA A 125 -16.28 -3.59 -5.88
N LEU A 126 -15.10 -3.14 -5.42
CA LEU A 126 -14.98 -2.11 -4.38
C LEU A 126 -15.55 -0.77 -4.82
N ALA A 127 -15.22 -0.31 -6.03
CA ALA A 127 -15.74 0.93 -6.57
C ALA A 127 -17.26 0.91 -6.72
N GLU A 128 -17.84 -0.19 -7.21
CA GLU A 128 -19.30 -0.35 -7.31
C GLU A 128 -19.99 -0.43 -5.96
N ALA A 129 -19.33 -1.02 -4.96
CA ALA A 129 -19.82 -1.06 -3.58
C ALA A 129 -19.63 0.28 -2.84
N GLY A 130 -19.00 1.28 -3.46
CA GLY A 130 -18.81 2.62 -2.89
C GLY A 130 -17.69 2.71 -1.85
N TYR A 131 -16.73 1.78 -1.87
CA TYR A 131 -15.54 1.87 -1.04
C TYR A 131 -14.68 3.05 -1.49
N GLN A 132 -14.14 3.79 -0.53
CA GLN A 132 -13.28 4.92 -0.80
C GLN A 132 -11.87 4.47 -1.19
N TYR A 133 -11.34 3.43 -0.52
CA TYR A 133 -9.98 2.98 -0.73
C TYR A 133 -9.73 1.49 -0.48
N ASP A 134 -8.70 0.98 -1.15
CA ASP A 134 -8.03 -0.29 -0.84
C ASP A 134 -6.69 -0.05 -0.11
N CYS A 135 -6.26 -1.01 0.70
CA CYS A 135 -4.92 -1.04 1.30
C CYS A 135 -4.26 -2.42 1.28
N GLY A 136 -4.54 -3.19 0.22
CA GLY A 136 -4.02 -4.52 -0.03
C GLY A 136 -2.84 -4.59 -1.00
N LEU A 137 -2.54 -3.53 -1.76
CA LEU A 137 -1.48 -3.55 -2.76
C LEU A 137 -0.09 -3.27 -2.17
N GLU A 138 0.84 -4.20 -2.36
CA GLU A 138 2.24 -4.06 -1.98
C GLU A 138 3.01 -3.16 -2.97
N GLU A 139 3.79 -2.23 -2.44
CA GLU A 139 4.42 -1.13 -3.18
C GLU A 139 5.80 -0.80 -2.60
N GLY A 140 6.64 -0.08 -3.35
CA GLY A 140 7.98 0.30 -2.89
C GLY A 140 9.04 -0.79 -3.07
N TYR A 141 8.82 -1.75 -3.99
CA TYR A 141 9.81 -2.76 -4.34
C TYR A 141 10.76 -2.31 -5.45
N GLU A 142 10.39 -1.27 -6.19
CA GLU A 142 11.17 -0.72 -7.30
C GLU A 142 12.56 -0.29 -6.81
N GLN A 143 13.62 -0.55 -7.59
CA GLN A 143 15.01 -0.47 -7.09
C GLN A 143 15.38 0.89 -6.49
N HIS A 144 14.98 1.98 -7.13
CA HIS A 144 15.23 3.37 -6.73
C HIS A 144 14.42 3.83 -5.51
N ARG A 145 13.47 3.02 -5.01
CA ARG A 145 12.74 3.33 -3.78
C ARG A 145 13.63 3.04 -2.58
N ASP A 146 14.10 4.06 -1.88
CA ASP A 146 15.15 3.88 -0.86
C ASP A 146 14.68 4.20 0.58
N GLY A 147 13.41 4.53 0.76
CA GLY A 147 12.91 5.09 2.02
C GLY A 147 12.52 6.55 1.92
N THR A 148 13.26 7.35 1.16
CA THR A 148 13.07 8.80 1.08
C THR A 148 12.02 9.19 0.05
N ASN A 149 11.65 8.30 -0.87
CA ASN A 149 10.86 8.63 -2.05
C ASN A 149 9.73 7.61 -2.32
N PHE A 150 9.20 6.96 -1.30
CA PHE A 150 8.09 6.00 -1.42
C PHE A 150 6.75 6.66 -1.82
N LEU A 151 5.80 5.85 -2.29
CA LEU A 151 4.51 6.36 -2.78
C LEU A 151 3.63 6.90 -1.65
N TRP A 152 3.05 8.08 -1.88
CA TRP A 152 1.88 8.59 -1.15
C TRP A 152 0.62 7.83 -1.58
N PRO A 153 -0.49 7.87 -0.82
CA PRO A 153 -1.78 7.42 -1.32
C PRO A 153 -2.13 8.09 -2.64
N TYR A 154 -2.68 7.33 -3.57
CA TYR A 154 -2.97 7.77 -4.93
C TYR A 154 -4.32 7.19 -5.40
N THR A 155 -4.92 7.78 -6.42
CA THR A 155 -6.10 7.19 -7.08
C THR A 155 -5.67 6.18 -8.13
N MET A 156 -6.41 5.09 -8.24
CA MET A 156 -6.14 4.00 -9.18
C MET A 156 -6.50 4.36 -10.64
N ASP A 157 -6.84 5.61 -10.93
CA ASP A 157 -7.22 6.13 -12.26
C ASP A 157 -6.18 5.82 -13.34
N ASN A 158 -4.91 5.78 -12.96
CA ASN A 158 -3.78 5.49 -13.86
C ASN A 158 -3.13 4.11 -13.58
N GLY A 159 -3.83 3.22 -12.89
CA GLY A 159 -3.27 1.93 -12.45
C GLY A 159 -2.36 2.06 -11.23
N SER A 160 -1.54 1.02 -10.99
CA SER A 160 -0.53 1.00 -9.91
C SER A 160 0.88 1.14 -10.48
N PRO A 161 1.72 2.00 -9.89
CA PRO A 161 3.13 2.11 -10.28
C PRO A 161 3.91 0.80 -10.15
N ASN A 162 3.82 0.10 -9.00
CA ASN A 162 4.54 -1.16 -8.82
C ASN A 162 3.99 -2.30 -9.68
N VAL A 163 2.68 -2.37 -9.95
CA VAL A 163 2.13 -3.36 -10.92
C VAL A 163 2.76 -3.17 -12.28
N SER A 164 2.93 -1.92 -12.71
CA SER A 164 3.55 -1.61 -14.00
C SER A 164 5.03 -2.00 -14.01
N TYR A 165 5.77 -1.68 -12.95
CA TYR A 165 7.15 -2.15 -12.75
C TYR A 165 7.26 -3.68 -12.70
N GLN A 166 6.31 -4.37 -12.08
CA GLN A 166 6.32 -5.83 -11.97
C GLN A 166 6.11 -6.51 -13.33
N ARG A 167 5.11 -6.07 -14.11
CA ARG A 167 4.90 -6.58 -15.49
C ARG A 167 6.16 -6.49 -16.33
N LEU A 168 6.82 -5.36 -16.17
CA LEU A 168 8.00 -5.03 -16.91
C LEU A 168 9.18 -5.95 -16.65
N ILE A 169 9.40 -6.34 -15.39
CA ILE A 169 10.44 -7.32 -15.03
C ILE A 169 9.94 -8.77 -15.20
N GLY A 170 8.86 -8.98 -15.97
CA GLY A 170 8.28 -10.29 -16.26
C GLY A 170 7.50 -10.91 -15.10
N VAL A 171 7.17 -10.13 -14.05
CA VAL A 171 6.34 -10.62 -12.94
C VAL A 171 4.87 -10.52 -13.34
N ASN A 172 4.20 -11.67 -13.39
CA ASN A 172 2.78 -11.74 -13.70
C ASN A 172 1.94 -11.22 -12.51
N VAL A 173 1.24 -10.11 -12.74
CA VAL A 173 0.31 -9.48 -11.81
C VAL A 173 -1.08 -9.42 -12.40
N HIS A 174 -2.07 -9.87 -11.62
CA HIS A 174 -3.48 -10.01 -12.03
C HIS A 174 -4.26 -8.68 -11.99
N ILE A 175 -3.61 -7.57 -12.30
CA ILE A 175 -4.20 -6.23 -12.33
C ILE A 175 -3.95 -5.63 -13.71
N ASP A 176 -4.91 -5.80 -14.62
CA ASP A 176 -4.89 -5.27 -15.99
C ASP A 176 -5.50 -3.87 -16.10
N SER A 177 -6.57 -3.64 -15.33
CA SER A 177 -7.28 -2.36 -15.29
C SER A 177 -7.86 -2.08 -13.91
N THR A 178 -8.25 -0.82 -13.70
CA THR A 178 -8.65 -0.28 -12.40
C THR A 178 -9.79 0.73 -12.54
N PRO A 179 -10.73 0.82 -11.57
CA PRO A 179 -11.79 1.82 -11.61
C PRO A 179 -11.26 3.23 -11.32
N GLN A 180 -11.96 4.24 -11.85
CA GLN A 180 -11.72 5.63 -11.49
C GLN A 180 -12.22 5.97 -10.08
N GLY A 181 -11.53 6.88 -9.41
CA GLY A 181 -11.87 7.45 -8.11
C GLY A 181 -11.58 6.55 -6.90
N LEU A 182 -11.21 5.28 -7.10
CA LEU A 182 -10.80 4.39 -6.02
C LEU A 182 -9.39 4.77 -5.56
N TRP A 183 -9.22 5.04 -4.26
CA TRP A 183 -7.90 5.32 -3.69
C TRP A 183 -7.17 4.03 -3.34
N GLN A 184 -5.85 4.06 -3.48
CA GLN A 184 -4.93 3.08 -2.92
C GLN A 184 -4.14 3.73 -1.79
N ILE A 185 -4.18 3.12 -0.61
CA ILE A 185 -3.15 3.35 0.41
C ILE A 185 -2.11 2.26 0.21
N PRO A 186 -0.91 2.59 -0.30
CA PRO A 186 0.09 1.59 -0.65
C PRO A 186 0.65 0.90 0.60
N VAL A 187 0.76 -0.43 0.56
CA VAL A 187 1.55 -1.20 1.53
C VAL A 187 3.02 -1.06 1.13
N ASN A 188 3.59 0.08 1.48
CA ASN A 188 5.00 0.36 1.19
C ASN A 188 5.92 -0.58 1.98
N THR A 189 7.04 -0.95 1.38
CA THR A 189 8.13 -1.66 2.07
C THR A 189 8.80 -0.81 3.15
N PHE A 190 9.48 -1.53 4.05
CA PHE A 190 10.35 -1.01 5.09
C PHE A 190 11.80 -1.31 4.74
N ILE A 191 12.69 -0.41 5.16
CA ILE A 191 14.11 -0.47 4.83
C ILE A 191 14.89 -0.96 6.06
N VAL A 192 15.38 -2.19 5.99
CA VAL A 192 16.27 -2.74 7.02
C VAL A 192 17.60 -1.97 7.03
N PRO A 193 18.04 -1.42 8.17
CA PRO A 193 19.33 -0.74 8.28
C PRO A 193 20.46 -1.66 7.85
N GLU A 194 21.46 -1.11 7.16
CA GLU A 194 22.53 -1.87 6.51
C GLU A 194 23.23 -2.82 7.49
N GLU A 195 23.49 -2.36 8.72
CA GLU A 195 24.14 -3.12 9.79
C GLU A 195 23.36 -4.35 10.26
N TYR A 196 22.04 -4.40 10.01
CA TYR A 196 21.18 -5.52 10.40
C TYR A 196 20.82 -6.47 9.26
N ARG A 197 21.09 -6.10 8.00
CA ARG A 197 20.68 -6.89 6.82
C ARG A 197 21.21 -8.32 6.85
N GLN A 198 22.50 -8.51 7.17
CA GLN A 198 23.10 -9.84 7.20
C GLN A 198 22.46 -10.75 8.26
N GLU A 199 22.15 -10.21 9.44
CA GLU A 199 21.51 -10.98 10.52
C GLU A 199 20.07 -11.37 10.14
N VAL A 200 19.29 -10.41 9.63
CA VAL A 200 17.93 -10.64 9.13
C VAL A 200 17.90 -11.70 8.03
N TRP A 201 18.84 -11.62 7.08
CA TRP A 201 18.96 -12.62 6.01
C TRP A 201 19.30 -14.01 6.54
N ASN A 202 20.21 -14.10 7.52
CA ASN A 202 20.59 -15.38 8.12
C ASN A 202 19.40 -16.04 8.84
N ASN A 203 18.60 -15.25 9.58
CA ASN A 203 17.40 -15.75 10.26
C ASN A 203 16.35 -16.22 9.23
N ARG A 204 16.12 -15.40 8.20
CA ARG A 204 15.22 -15.71 7.09
C ARG A 204 15.63 -17.00 6.35
N THR A 205 16.92 -17.20 6.09
CA THR A 205 17.43 -18.42 5.45
C THR A 205 17.14 -19.65 6.30
N LYS A 206 17.38 -19.59 7.61
CA LYS A 206 17.07 -20.71 8.53
C LYS A 206 15.57 -21.04 8.57
N ILE A 207 14.71 -20.01 8.58
CA ILE A 207 13.27 -20.21 8.52
C ILE A 207 12.91 -20.92 7.21
N ASN A 208 13.39 -20.40 6.07
CA ASN A 208 13.06 -20.94 4.75
C ASN A 208 13.59 -22.36 4.52
N ASP A 209 14.78 -22.69 5.01
CA ASP A 209 15.37 -24.04 4.92
C ASP A 209 14.50 -25.10 5.63
N ALA A 210 13.68 -24.67 6.59
CA ALA A 210 12.82 -25.55 7.38
C ALA A 210 11.32 -25.40 7.05
N ALA A 211 10.92 -24.34 6.36
CA ALA A 211 9.51 -24.05 6.08
C ALA A 211 8.96 -24.97 4.99
N LEU A 212 7.72 -25.43 5.17
CA LEU A 212 7.04 -26.30 4.19
C LEU A 212 6.73 -25.56 2.88
N ASP A 213 6.55 -24.24 2.98
CA ASP A 213 6.36 -23.27 1.91
C ASP A 213 7.66 -22.52 1.55
N GLY A 214 8.82 -23.06 1.97
CA GLY A 214 10.13 -22.50 1.66
C GLY A 214 10.33 -22.34 0.16
N GLY A 215 10.16 -21.11 -0.33
CA GLY A 215 10.45 -20.71 -1.71
C GLY A 215 11.90 -20.28 -1.90
N ASP A 216 12.34 -20.29 -3.15
CA ASP A 216 13.59 -19.63 -3.55
C ASP A 216 13.50 -18.14 -3.22
N MET A 217 14.50 -17.63 -2.49
CA MET A 217 14.57 -16.24 -2.03
C MET A 217 15.51 -15.38 -2.88
N GLY A 218 16.13 -15.97 -3.91
CA GLY A 218 17.27 -15.36 -4.55
C GLY A 218 18.48 -15.28 -3.61
N THR A 219 19.32 -14.27 -3.79
CA THR A 219 20.60 -14.16 -3.08
C THR A 219 20.59 -13.04 -2.05
N PHE A 220 21.43 -13.15 -1.02
CA PHE A 220 21.66 -12.05 -0.08
C PHE A 220 22.06 -10.78 -0.82
N GLU A 221 22.94 -10.91 -1.81
CA GLU A 221 23.44 -9.78 -2.58
C GLU A 221 22.30 -9.06 -3.31
N SER A 222 21.41 -9.79 -3.99
CA SER A 222 20.28 -9.16 -4.69
C SER A 222 19.30 -8.48 -3.72
N TRP A 223 19.01 -9.09 -2.57
CA TRP A 223 18.12 -8.47 -1.57
C TRP A 223 18.77 -7.27 -0.86
N SER A 224 20.06 -7.36 -0.53
CA SER A 224 20.82 -6.29 0.10
C SER A 224 21.01 -5.11 -0.85
N GLN A 225 21.34 -5.36 -2.12
CA GLN A 225 21.42 -4.35 -3.18
C GLN A 225 20.05 -3.71 -3.46
N ALA A 226 18.95 -4.46 -3.27
CA ALA A 226 17.60 -3.91 -3.31
C ALA A 226 17.23 -3.09 -2.05
N GLY A 227 18.18 -2.79 -1.16
CA GLY A 227 17.99 -1.93 0.01
C GLY A 227 17.46 -2.64 1.25
N GLY A 228 17.38 -3.97 1.26
CA GLY A 228 16.85 -4.72 2.40
C GLY A 228 15.35 -4.49 2.61
N LYS A 229 14.59 -4.41 1.51
CA LYS A 229 13.15 -4.13 1.51
C LYS A 229 12.33 -5.31 2.04
N ILE A 230 11.38 -5.03 2.92
CA ILE A 230 10.43 -6.01 3.49
C ILE A 230 9.04 -5.40 3.57
N THR A 231 7.98 -6.14 3.23
CA THR A 231 6.58 -5.71 3.43
C THR A 231 6.34 -5.30 4.89
N GLY A 232 5.70 -4.17 5.12
CA GLY A 232 5.43 -3.58 6.43
C GLY A 232 4.40 -4.29 7.31
N PHE A 233 4.43 -5.62 7.38
CA PHE A 233 3.50 -6.43 8.18
C PHE A 233 4.25 -7.23 9.24
N ASP A 234 3.65 -7.40 10.41
CA ASP A 234 4.22 -8.17 11.52
C ASP A 234 4.59 -9.62 11.15
N PHE A 235 3.77 -10.28 10.32
CA PHE A 235 4.07 -11.58 9.76
C PHE A 235 5.37 -11.56 8.97
N ASN A 236 5.49 -10.63 8.02
CA ASN A 236 6.67 -10.52 7.18
C ASN A 236 7.89 -10.22 8.06
N MET A 237 7.84 -9.18 8.87
CA MET A 237 9.00 -8.70 9.62
C MET A 237 9.42 -9.66 10.76
N TYR A 238 8.51 -9.99 11.68
CA TYR A 238 8.86 -10.86 12.80
C TYR A 238 8.91 -12.33 12.39
N ILE A 239 7.86 -12.84 11.74
CA ILE A 239 7.67 -14.29 11.60
C ILE A 239 8.45 -14.86 10.42
N MET A 240 8.30 -14.27 9.24
CA MET A 240 8.96 -14.72 8.01
C MET A 240 10.43 -14.35 7.98
N TRP A 241 10.79 -13.14 8.41
CA TRP A 241 12.15 -12.61 8.34
C TRP A 241 12.94 -12.73 9.65
N GLY A 242 12.32 -13.25 10.70
CA GLY A 242 13.03 -13.59 11.93
C GLY A 242 13.62 -12.38 12.66
N MET A 243 13.02 -11.20 12.54
CA MET A 243 13.54 -10.01 13.21
C MET A 243 13.45 -10.16 14.72
N THR A 244 14.51 -9.72 15.40
CA THR A 244 14.46 -9.49 16.85
C THR A 244 13.67 -8.22 17.16
N LYS A 245 13.26 -8.01 18.41
CA LYS A 245 12.60 -6.75 18.81
C LYS A 245 13.49 -5.53 18.60
N GLU A 246 14.81 -5.67 18.79
CA GLU A 246 15.77 -4.59 18.56
C GLU A 246 15.85 -4.25 17.08
N ILE A 247 16.03 -5.27 16.21
CA ILE A 247 16.13 -5.08 14.76
C ILE A 247 14.82 -4.50 14.20
N TRP A 248 13.68 -5.02 14.64
CA TRP A 248 12.38 -4.49 14.21
C TRP A 248 12.24 -3.02 14.61
N LEU A 249 12.55 -2.67 15.86
CA LEU A 249 12.45 -1.29 16.35
C LEU A 249 13.34 -0.34 15.56
N GLU A 250 14.59 -0.72 15.29
CA GLU A 250 15.52 0.11 14.52
C GLU A 250 15.11 0.19 13.03
N THR A 251 14.53 -0.87 12.46
CA THR A 251 13.97 -0.85 11.10
C THR A 251 12.80 0.13 10.97
N MET A 252 11.89 0.13 11.95
CA MET A 252 10.77 1.07 11.98
C MET A 252 11.22 2.52 12.12
N LYS A 253 12.20 2.78 13.02
CA LYS A 253 12.78 4.12 13.20
C LYS A 253 13.53 4.59 11.95
N ASN A 254 14.37 3.74 11.38
CA ASN A 254 15.12 4.04 10.16
C ASN A 254 14.16 4.41 9.01
N THR A 255 13.15 3.57 8.76
CA THR A 255 12.14 3.86 7.73
C THR A 255 11.41 5.18 8.01
N THR A 256 11.11 5.48 9.28
CA THR A 256 10.48 6.75 9.68
C THR A 256 11.38 7.96 9.44
N ASN A 257 12.66 7.86 9.78
CA ASN A 257 13.63 8.93 9.51
C ASN A 257 13.77 9.16 8.01
N LEU A 258 13.89 8.10 7.21
CA LEU A 258 13.94 8.19 5.75
C LEU A 258 12.70 8.89 5.18
N ARG A 259 11.49 8.57 5.68
CA ARG A 259 10.28 9.32 5.27
C ARG A 259 10.38 10.80 5.64
N LEU A 260 10.80 11.11 6.87
CA LEU A 260 10.88 12.47 7.38
C LEU A 260 11.91 13.33 6.61
N GLU A 261 13.03 12.72 6.21
CA GLU A 261 14.11 13.33 5.43
C GLU A 261 13.74 13.50 3.96
N GLY A 262 12.92 12.58 3.43
CA GLY A 262 12.45 12.62 2.05
C GLY A 262 11.06 13.23 1.86
N ASN A 263 10.25 12.56 1.06
CA ASN A 263 8.94 13.03 0.60
C ASN A 263 7.81 12.86 1.62
N LYS A 264 8.10 12.37 2.84
CA LYS A 264 7.15 12.20 3.95
C LYS A 264 5.95 11.31 3.65
N ALA A 265 6.07 10.42 2.67
CA ALA A 265 5.03 9.45 2.36
C ALA A 265 4.61 8.65 3.61
N PRO A 266 3.30 8.42 3.83
CA PRO A 266 2.79 7.76 5.03
C PRO A 266 3.41 6.38 5.28
N ILE A 267 3.58 6.05 6.55
CA ILE A 267 3.95 4.71 7.01
C ILE A 267 2.69 3.93 7.35
N GLN A 268 2.52 2.78 6.70
CA GLN A 268 1.50 1.80 7.04
C GLN A 268 2.17 0.59 7.68
N TYR A 269 1.69 0.19 8.87
CA TYR A 269 2.12 -1.04 9.53
C TYR A 269 0.92 -1.97 9.70
N GLY A 270 1.00 -3.15 9.10
CA GLY A 270 0.01 -4.21 9.23
C GLY A 270 0.31 -5.09 10.44
N ALA A 271 -0.71 -5.34 11.27
CA ALA A 271 -0.56 -6.14 12.48
C ALA A 271 -1.76 -7.08 12.67
N HIS A 272 -1.48 -8.31 13.08
CA HIS A 272 -2.47 -9.32 13.43
C HIS A 272 -2.54 -9.43 14.94
N THR A 273 -3.72 -9.19 15.53
CA THR A 273 -3.86 -9.10 16.99
C THR A 273 -3.47 -10.37 17.73
N ASP A 274 -3.66 -11.54 17.11
CA ASP A 274 -3.30 -12.84 17.68
C ASP A 274 -1.78 -12.98 17.85
N TYR A 275 -0.97 -12.38 16.98
CA TYR A 275 0.49 -12.45 17.05
C TYR A 275 1.05 -11.78 18.30
N TYR A 276 0.26 -10.94 18.96
CA TYR A 276 0.61 -10.27 20.21
C TYR A 276 0.05 -11.00 21.43
N THR A 277 -0.16 -12.32 21.32
CA THR A 277 -0.68 -13.15 22.41
C THR A 277 0.20 -14.37 22.68
N PRO A 278 0.23 -14.88 23.93
CA PRO A 278 0.89 -16.15 24.24
C PRO A 278 0.28 -17.34 23.51
N ILE A 279 -0.97 -17.25 23.03
CA ILE A 279 -1.61 -18.35 22.29
C ILE A 279 -0.91 -18.54 20.95
N TYR A 280 -0.56 -17.46 20.25
CA TYR A 280 0.12 -17.58 18.96
C TYR A 280 1.49 -18.24 19.11
N ASP A 281 2.30 -17.82 20.08
CA ASP A 281 3.59 -18.47 20.34
C ASP A 281 3.43 -19.94 20.70
N ASN A 282 2.60 -20.25 21.70
CA ASN A 282 2.54 -21.61 22.25
C ASN A 282 1.74 -22.59 21.39
N ALA A 283 0.68 -22.15 20.73
CA ALA A 283 -0.24 -23.02 19.99
C ALA A 283 -0.02 -22.97 18.48
N THR A 284 0.49 -21.85 17.95
CA THR A 284 0.71 -21.69 16.50
C THR A 284 2.16 -21.87 16.13
N LEU A 285 3.09 -21.12 16.73
CA LEU A 285 4.50 -21.18 16.37
C LEU A 285 5.21 -22.42 16.91
N LEU A 286 4.89 -22.85 18.13
CA LEU A 286 5.51 -24.01 18.78
C LEU A 286 4.79 -25.35 18.55
N ASN A 287 3.83 -25.42 17.63
CA ASN A 287 3.26 -26.71 17.26
C ASN A 287 4.25 -27.53 16.40
N ASP A 288 4.04 -28.84 16.31
CA ASP A 288 4.98 -29.76 15.64
C ASP A 288 5.26 -29.41 14.16
N VAL A 289 4.33 -28.73 13.49
CA VAL A 289 4.45 -28.34 12.07
C VAL A 289 5.30 -27.09 11.91
N ASN A 290 5.06 -26.06 12.72
CA ASN A 290 5.68 -24.76 12.60
C ASN A 290 6.98 -24.64 13.42
N ALA A 291 7.13 -25.42 14.50
CA ALA A 291 8.28 -25.36 15.39
C ALA A 291 9.64 -25.42 14.67
N PRO A 292 9.83 -26.28 13.64
CA PRO A 292 11.10 -26.33 12.91
C PRO A 292 11.39 -25.09 12.05
N SER A 293 10.38 -24.30 11.67
CA SER A 293 10.47 -23.18 10.73
C SER A 293 10.09 -21.84 11.36
N TYR A 294 8.82 -21.45 11.30
CA TYR A 294 8.32 -20.20 11.88
C TYR A 294 8.45 -20.17 13.41
N GLY A 295 8.48 -21.33 14.06
CA GLY A 295 8.74 -21.47 15.50
C GLY A 295 10.16 -21.13 15.92
N LEU A 296 11.12 -21.05 14.98
CA LEU A 296 12.48 -20.59 15.25
C LEU A 296 12.50 -19.20 15.88
N ASN A 297 11.52 -18.35 15.56
CA ASN A 297 11.32 -17.07 16.22
C ASN A 297 11.31 -17.16 17.75
N VAL A 298 10.65 -18.18 18.28
CA VAL A 298 10.54 -18.43 19.71
C VAL A 298 11.69 -19.31 20.21
N THR A 299 12.02 -20.40 19.50
CA THR A 299 13.01 -21.38 19.99
C THR A 299 14.45 -20.87 19.93
N GLU A 300 14.78 -20.01 18.97
CA GLU A 300 16.08 -19.33 18.88
C GLU A 300 16.11 -18.01 19.69
N GLY A 301 14.98 -17.63 20.30
CA GLY A 301 14.88 -16.42 21.12
C GLY A 301 14.97 -15.11 20.33
N TRP A 302 14.56 -15.11 19.06
CA TRP A 302 14.55 -13.89 18.24
C TRP A 302 13.42 -12.95 18.67
N ASN A 303 12.19 -13.46 18.76
CA ASN A 303 11.05 -12.69 19.24
C ASN A 303 9.95 -13.59 19.84
N THR A 304 9.34 -13.07 20.91
CA THR A 304 8.11 -13.58 21.53
C THR A 304 6.97 -12.58 21.39
N TRP A 305 5.75 -12.95 21.77
CA TRP A 305 4.62 -12.03 21.82
C TRP A 305 4.87 -10.80 22.72
N GLU A 306 5.60 -10.97 23.84
CA GLU A 306 5.98 -9.86 24.73
C GLU A 306 6.96 -8.90 24.06
N ASP A 307 7.92 -9.46 23.30
CA ASP A 307 8.91 -8.71 22.55
C ASP A 307 8.24 -7.86 21.45
N ARG A 308 7.25 -8.44 20.76
CA ARG A 308 6.45 -7.77 19.72
C ARG A 308 5.63 -6.62 20.31
N ILE A 309 4.95 -6.82 21.44
CA ILE A 309 4.24 -5.72 22.15
C ILE A 309 5.23 -4.62 22.54
N THR A 310 6.32 -5.01 23.22
CA THR A 310 7.27 -4.07 23.80
C THR A 310 7.92 -3.18 22.73
N SER A 311 8.29 -3.75 21.59
CA SER A 311 8.91 -2.98 20.51
C SER A 311 7.90 -2.08 19.79
N LEU A 312 6.66 -2.53 19.57
CA LEU A 312 5.60 -1.67 19.02
C LEU A 312 5.30 -0.48 19.94
N GLU A 313 5.17 -0.69 21.26
CA GLU A 313 4.96 0.40 22.21
C GLU A 313 6.13 1.40 22.21
N LYS A 314 7.38 0.91 22.23
CA LYS A 314 8.57 1.77 22.16
C LYS A 314 8.64 2.56 20.86
N TYR A 315 8.28 1.95 19.73
CA TYR A 315 8.23 2.63 18.45
C TYR A 315 7.17 3.74 18.46
N LEU A 316 5.95 3.44 18.90
CA LEU A 316 4.88 4.44 18.98
C LEU A 316 5.25 5.60 19.90
N ASP A 317 5.81 5.32 21.08
CA ASP A 317 6.30 6.34 22.00
C ASP A 317 7.39 7.21 21.36
N TRP A 318 8.31 6.62 20.60
CA TRP A 318 9.33 7.37 19.87
C TRP A 318 8.74 8.19 18.70
N ALA A 319 7.86 7.60 17.90
CA ALA A 319 7.33 8.18 16.67
C ALA A 319 6.44 9.40 16.95
N ILE A 320 5.56 9.33 17.95
CA ILE A 320 4.69 10.47 18.33
C ILE A 320 5.47 11.66 18.92
N ASN A 321 6.72 11.43 19.33
CA ASN A 321 7.62 12.48 19.80
C ASN A 321 8.47 13.07 18.66
N GLN A 322 8.41 12.51 17.44
CA GLN A 322 9.05 13.11 16.28
C GLN A 322 8.21 14.27 15.75
N LYS A 323 8.89 15.36 15.39
CA LYS A 323 8.25 16.54 14.80
C LYS A 323 7.62 16.19 13.47
N GLY A 324 6.30 16.43 13.35
CA GLY A 324 5.56 16.20 12.11
C GLY A 324 5.00 14.78 11.95
N CYS A 325 5.16 13.92 12.96
CA CYS A 325 4.56 12.59 12.95
C CYS A 325 3.18 12.58 13.62
N TYR A 326 2.24 11.89 12.99
CA TYR A 326 0.87 11.74 13.45
C TYR A 326 0.39 10.31 13.22
N VAL A 327 -0.49 9.82 14.11
CA VAL A 327 -1.20 8.55 13.92
C VAL A 327 -2.63 8.89 13.52
N VAL A 328 -3.02 8.50 12.32
CA VAL A 328 -4.34 8.79 11.72
C VAL A 328 -4.94 7.53 11.12
N SER A 329 -6.26 7.51 10.91
CA SER A 329 -6.91 6.46 10.11
C SER A 329 -6.66 6.69 8.62
N GLY A 330 -6.74 5.63 7.81
CA GLY A 330 -6.60 5.74 6.35
C GLY A 330 -7.64 6.68 5.72
N HIS A 331 -8.91 6.60 6.16
CA HIS A 331 -9.95 7.55 5.75
C HIS A 331 -9.54 9.01 6.01
N ARG A 332 -9.09 9.32 7.24
CA ARG A 332 -8.65 10.68 7.57
C ARG A 332 -7.48 11.11 6.69
N LEU A 333 -6.49 10.24 6.49
CA LEU A 333 -5.35 10.51 5.64
C LEU A 333 -5.79 10.93 4.22
N ILE A 334 -6.73 10.21 3.61
CA ILE A 334 -7.27 10.55 2.28
C ILE A 334 -8.00 11.90 2.31
N GLU A 335 -8.83 12.17 3.31
CA GLU A 335 -9.55 13.45 3.39
C GLU A 335 -8.58 14.64 3.58
N GLU A 336 -7.51 14.47 4.34
CA GLU A 336 -6.46 15.48 4.49
C GLU A 336 -5.72 15.67 3.15
N ILE A 337 -5.43 14.60 2.39
CA ILE A 337 -4.82 14.70 1.05
C ILE A 337 -5.72 15.47 0.09
N LYS A 338 -7.02 15.15 0.03
CA LYS A 338 -7.99 15.89 -0.79
C LYS A 338 -8.07 17.35 -0.40
N ALA A 339 -8.07 17.66 0.90
CA ALA A 339 -8.09 19.03 1.38
C ALA A 339 -6.80 19.77 0.98
N MET A 340 -5.64 19.11 1.04
CA MET A 340 -4.38 19.69 0.54
C MET A 340 -4.46 19.96 -0.96
N GLU A 341 -4.94 19.01 -1.75
CA GLU A 341 -5.10 19.17 -3.20
C GLU A 341 -6.03 20.34 -3.57
N GLN A 342 -7.18 20.47 -2.91
CA GLN A 342 -8.14 21.56 -3.15
C GLN A 342 -7.57 22.95 -2.85
N ASN A 343 -6.62 23.04 -1.91
CA ASN A 343 -5.99 24.29 -1.51
C ASN A 343 -4.66 24.54 -2.23
N ARG A 344 -4.21 23.63 -3.11
CA ARG A 344 -2.95 23.77 -3.84
C ARG A 344 -3.06 24.93 -4.83
N ALA A 345 -2.09 25.85 -4.78
CA ALA A 345 -1.87 26.77 -5.87
C ALA A 345 -1.29 25.98 -7.04
N ILE A 346 -2.06 25.86 -8.12
CA ILE A 346 -1.61 25.16 -9.32
C ILE A 346 -1.06 26.20 -10.29
N GLY A 347 0.06 25.86 -10.93
CA GLY A 347 0.64 26.65 -12.00
C GLY A 347 -0.39 27.00 -13.09
N LYS A 348 -0.09 28.03 -13.87
CA LYS A 348 -0.94 28.41 -15.00
C LYS A 348 -0.93 27.26 -16.00
N GLU A 349 -2.10 26.77 -16.34
CA GLU A 349 -2.29 25.78 -17.41
C GLU A 349 -1.93 26.40 -18.77
N GLU A 350 -1.09 25.70 -19.51
CA GLU A 350 -0.68 26.02 -20.87
C GLU A 350 -0.94 24.78 -21.74
N GLN A 351 -1.88 24.91 -22.68
CA GLN A 351 -2.16 23.87 -23.67
C GLN A 351 -0.96 23.74 -24.62
N LEU A 352 -0.50 22.51 -24.83
CA LEU A 352 0.69 22.24 -25.61
C LEU A 352 0.32 21.97 -27.08
N GLU A 353 0.34 23.01 -27.90
CA GLU A 353 0.19 22.86 -29.36
C GLU A 353 1.54 22.58 -30.03
N VAL A 354 1.90 21.29 -30.12
CA VAL A 354 3.18 20.85 -30.70
C VAL A 354 2.99 19.81 -31.79
N THR A 355 4.00 19.71 -32.67
CA THR A 355 4.14 18.58 -33.59
C THR A 355 4.87 17.47 -32.89
N TRP A 356 4.18 16.36 -32.71
CA TRP A 356 4.74 15.12 -32.19
C TRP A 356 5.32 14.30 -33.32
N GLU A 357 6.54 13.83 -33.11
CA GLU A 357 7.25 12.97 -34.02
C GLU A 357 7.07 11.52 -33.58
N PHE A 358 6.63 10.67 -34.50
CA PHE A 358 6.69 9.24 -34.27
C PHE A 358 8.16 8.80 -34.19
N PHE A 359 8.48 7.95 -33.22
CA PHE A 359 9.80 7.33 -33.11
C PHE A 359 9.68 5.84 -32.80
N ARG A 360 10.71 5.11 -33.23
CA ARG A 360 10.91 3.69 -32.98
C ARG A 360 12.36 3.44 -32.61
N ASN A 361 12.59 2.39 -31.82
CA ASN A 361 13.94 1.84 -31.69
C ASN A 361 14.40 1.32 -33.08
N GLU A 362 15.57 1.80 -33.56
CA GLU A 362 16.06 1.52 -34.92
C GLU A 362 16.35 0.04 -35.18
N GLU A 363 16.46 -0.76 -34.12
CA GLU A 363 16.72 -2.20 -34.18
C GLU A 363 15.45 -3.04 -34.48
N LEU A 364 14.26 -2.43 -34.58
CA LEU A 364 12.97 -3.13 -34.67
C LEU A 364 12.24 -2.99 -36.02
N ASN A 365 11.50 -4.05 -36.40
CA ASN A 365 10.52 -4.07 -37.51
C ASN A 365 9.14 -3.52 -37.10
N SER A 366 9.07 -2.50 -36.23
CA SER A 366 7.80 -1.89 -35.86
C SER A 366 7.21 -1.02 -36.97
N SER A 367 5.89 -1.08 -37.12
CA SER A 367 5.12 -0.20 -37.99
C SER A 367 3.96 0.41 -37.20
N ALA A 368 3.91 1.74 -37.13
CA ALA A 368 2.72 2.46 -36.70
C ALA A 368 1.96 3.00 -37.91
N ASN A 369 0.65 3.17 -37.76
CA ASN A 369 -0.20 3.67 -38.83
C ASN A 369 -0.22 5.21 -38.97
N GLN A 370 0.44 5.95 -38.06
CA GLN A 370 0.50 7.41 -38.08
C GLN A 370 1.95 7.93 -38.20
N ASP A 371 2.20 8.71 -39.26
CA ASP A 371 3.33 9.64 -39.36
C ASP A 371 3.21 10.76 -38.30
N SER A 372 4.17 11.69 -38.24
CA SER A 372 4.10 12.83 -37.31
C SER A 372 2.79 13.62 -37.40
N PHE A 373 2.29 14.12 -36.27
CA PHE A 373 1.03 14.85 -36.18
C PHE A 373 1.17 16.12 -35.31
N THR A 374 0.26 17.07 -35.44
CA THR A 374 0.21 18.29 -34.62
C THR A 374 -1.06 18.31 -33.79
N GLY A 375 -0.95 18.61 -32.49
CA GLY A 375 -2.09 18.66 -31.58
C GLY A 375 -2.33 17.33 -30.86
N ASP A 376 -3.54 16.79 -30.98
CA ASP A 376 -3.95 15.53 -30.32
C ASP A 376 -3.54 14.28 -31.12
N ILE A 377 -3.16 13.20 -30.43
CA ILE A 377 -3.06 11.84 -31.00
C ILE A 377 -4.48 11.30 -31.08
N ILE A 378 -5.07 11.29 -32.27
CA ILE A 378 -6.42 10.74 -32.48
C ILE A 378 -6.28 9.35 -33.09
N ASP A 379 -6.51 8.30 -32.29
CA ASP A 379 -6.60 6.89 -32.73
C ASP A 379 -5.36 6.38 -33.49
N ALA A 380 -4.19 6.38 -32.85
CA ALA A 380 -3.00 5.71 -33.37
C ALA A 380 -3.08 4.19 -33.16
N GLU A 381 -2.70 3.40 -34.17
CA GLU A 381 -2.40 1.97 -34.02
C GLU A 381 -0.89 1.78 -34.14
N ILE A 382 -0.36 1.06 -33.17
CA ILE A 382 1.06 0.80 -32.98
C ILE A 382 1.23 -0.72 -32.97
N SER A 383 1.87 -1.27 -34.00
CA SER A 383 2.27 -2.67 -34.03
C SER A 383 3.74 -2.78 -33.61
N VAL A 384 3.99 -3.53 -32.54
CA VAL A 384 5.32 -3.87 -32.05
C VAL A 384 5.58 -5.32 -32.42
N ASP A 385 6.59 -5.55 -33.26
CA ASP A 385 6.98 -6.89 -33.72
C ASP A 385 8.24 -7.32 -32.96
N ALA A 386 8.04 -8.23 -32.00
CA ALA A 386 9.11 -8.78 -31.19
C ALA A 386 9.85 -9.88 -31.97
N ASP A 387 10.90 -9.49 -32.70
CA ASP A 387 11.79 -10.45 -33.36
C ASP A 387 12.78 -10.98 -32.31
N GLY A 388 12.32 -12.01 -31.58
CA GLY A 388 12.92 -12.53 -30.35
C GLY A 388 14.40 -12.91 -30.44
N ASP A 389 15.22 -12.21 -29.65
CA ASP A 389 16.37 -12.71 -28.87
C ASP A 389 17.03 -11.52 -28.15
N GLY A 390 16.53 -11.08 -26.99
CA GLY A 390 17.33 -10.15 -26.16
C GLY A 390 16.59 -9.35 -25.10
N ASP A 391 17.31 -9.06 -24.02
CA ASP A 391 16.90 -8.30 -22.82
C ASP A 391 16.48 -6.83 -23.06
N ASN A 392 16.22 -6.42 -24.30
CA ASN A 392 15.84 -5.06 -24.64
C ASN A 392 14.31 -4.96 -24.67
N VAL A 393 13.74 -4.23 -23.70
CA VAL A 393 12.31 -3.88 -23.72
C VAL A 393 12.04 -3.05 -24.98
N GLU A 394 11.14 -3.53 -25.83
CA GLU A 394 10.78 -2.87 -27.08
C GLU A 394 9.83 -1.71 -26.82
N TYR A 395 10.18 -0.53 -27.32
CA TYR A 395 9.34 0.67 -27.19
C TYR A 395 9.29 1.46 -28.50
N THR A 396 8.11 2.01 -28.74
CA THR A 396 7.81 2.94 -29.82
C THR A 396 6.75 3.91 -29.31
N GLY A 397 6.68 5.08 -29.92
CA GLY A 397 5.77 6.09 -29.44
C GLY A 397 5.94 7.42 -30.13
N TYR A 398 5.61 8.46 -29.38
CA TYR A 398 5.61 9.83 -29.88
C TYR A 398 6.49 10.70 -29.01
N ARG A 399 7.27 11.58 -29.64
CA ARG A 399 8.16 12.49 -28.93
C ARG A 399 8.00 13.91 -29.42
N TYR A 400 8.27 14.83 -28.51
CA TYR A 400 8.37 16.25 -28.78
C TYR A 400 9.66 16.77 -28.15
N TYR A 401 10.60 17.22 -28.99
CA TYR A 401 11.82 17.88 -28.55
C TYR A 401 11.78 19.38 -28.81
N THR A 402 12.42 20.11 -27.92
CA THR A 402 12.58 21.57 -27.99
C THR A 402 13.93 21.98 -27.42
N SER A 403 14.23 23.27 -27.47
CA SER A 403 15.47 23.80 -26.87
C SER A 403 15.44 23.71 -25.34
N PRO A 404 16.59 23.46 -24.68
CA PRO A 404 16.71 23.55 -23.22
C PRO A 404 16.10 24.85 -22.67
N GLY A 405 15.49 24.78 -21.50
CA GLY A 405 14.78 25.91 -20.86
C GLY A 405 13.35 26.16 -21.35
N SER A 406 12.86 25.45 -22.37
CA SER A 406 11.45 25.59 -22.82
C SER A 406 10.43 25.11 -21.78
N PHE A 407 10.88 24.21 -20.90
CA PHE A 407 10.12 23.69 -19.77
C PHE A 407 10.53 24.37 -18.46
N ALA A 408 11.23 25.51 -18.51
CA ALA A 408 11.45 26.31 -17.31
C ALA A 408 10.11 26.56 -16.61
N ASP A 409 10.11 26.38 -15.29
CA ASP A 409 8.93 26.46 -14.41
C ASP A 409 7.89 25.34 -14.57
N LEU A 410 8.15 24.27 -15.35
CA LEU A 410 7.25 23.11 -15.42
C LEU A 410 7.06 22.50 -14.01
N ASP A 411 5.81 22.26 -13.62
CA ASP A 411 5.44 21.65 -12.33
C ASP A 411 4.67 20.33 -12.54
N HIS A 412 3.75 20.33 -13.51
CA HIS A 412 2.97 19.14 -13.87
C HIS A 412 2.76 19.01 -15.36
N LEU A 413 2.39 17.80 -15.75
CA LEU A 413 1.74 17.52 -17.01
C LEU A 413 0.41 16.79 -16.80
N SER A 414 -0.53 17.01 -17.71
CA SER A 414 -1.77 16.25 -17.77
C SER A 414 -2.18 16.01 -19.21
N PHE A 415 -2.88 14.93 -19.45
CA PHE A 415 -3.48 14.62 -20.74
C PHE A 415 -4.63 13.64 -20.55
N ASP A 416 -5.53 13.60 -21.52
CA ASP A 416 -6.53 12.55 -21.63
C ASP A 416 -5.97 11.43 -22.50
N TYR A 417 -6.14 10.16 -22.14
CA TYR A 417 -5.61 9.04 -22.92
C TYR A 417 -6.54 7.84 -22.97
N GLN A 418 -6.40 7.03 -24.02
CA GLN A 418 -6.99 5.71 -24.13
C GLN A 418 -5.94 4.79 -24.75
N THR A 419 -5.67 3.66 -24.10
CA THR A 419 -4.60 2.76 -24.53
C THR A 419 -4.94 1.29 -24.26
N THR A 420 -4.39 0.39 -25.06
CA THR A 420 -4.41 -1.07 -24.85
C THR A 420 -3.10 -1.62 -24.30
N ALA A 421 -2.16 -0.75 -23.96
CA ALA A 421 -0.89 -1.10 -23.32
C ALA A 421 -0.47 -0.02 -22.30
N PRO A 422 0.34 -0.35 -21.28
CA PRO A 422 0.88 0.66 -20.37
C PRO A 422 1.66 1.73 -21.13
N LEU A 423 1.63 2.97 -20.65
CA LEU A 423 2.40 4.07 -21.24
C LEU A 423 3.51 4.51 -20.30
N ALA A 424 4.72 4.71 -20.82
CA ALA A 424 5.76 5.47 -20.14
C ALA A 424 5.76 6.90 -20.68
N ILE A 425 5.58 7.87 -19.78
CA ILE A 425 5.77 9.29 -20.11
C ILE A 425 7.16 9.67 -19.66
N ARG A 426 8.01 10.09 -20.59
CA ARG A 426 9.42 10.42 -20.34
C ARG A 426 9.67 11.89 -20.55
N LEU A 427 10.53 12.44 -19.71
CA LEU A 427 11.14 13.76 -19.80
C LEU A 427 12.59 13.53 -20.22
N ALA A 428 12.88 13.82 -21.49
CA ALA A 428 14.25 13.77 -21.99
C ALA A 428 15.03 14.97 -21.48
N THR A 429 16.27 14.76 -21.03
CA THR A 429 17.12 15.83 -20.49
C THR A 429 18.37 16.04 -21.35
N GLN A 430 19.03 17.21 -21.23
CA GLN A 430 20.25 17.48 -21.98
C GLN A 430 21.40 16.57 -21.57
N SER A 431 21.42 16.10 -20.32
CA SER A 431 22.39 15.11 -19.83
C SER A 431 22.22 13.72 -20.47
N GLY A 432 21.04 13.45 -21.05
CA GLY A 432 20.64 12.13 -21.54
C GLY A 432 19.96 11.26 -20.48
N ASP A 433 19.86 11.73 -19.23
CA ASP A 433 19.22 11.01 -18.14
C ASP A 433 17.70 11.22 -18.15
N ALA A 434 17.01 10.50 -19.03
CA ALA A 434 15.55 10.55 -19.09
C ALA A 434 14.91 10.22 -17.73
N ARG A 435 13.85 10.96 -17.40
CA ARG A 435 13.02 10.75 -16.21
C ARG A 435 11.64 10.31 -16.65
N GLU A 436 11.05 9.30 -16.04
CA GLU A 436 9.83 8.67 -16.54
C GLU A 436 8.83 8.38 -15.44
N VAL A 437 7.57 8.33 -15.83
CA VAL A 437 6.46 7.81 -15.02
C VAL A 437 5.69 6.81 -15.86
N ILE A 438 5.28 5.70 -15.26
CA ILE A 438 4.48 4.69 -15.93
C ILE A 438 3.02 4.84 -15.52
N ILE A 439 2.14 4.92 -16.50
CA ILE A 439 0.69 4.84 -16.32
C ILE A 439 0.21 3.48 -16.85
N GLY A 440 -0.36 2.69 -15.95
CA GLY A 440 -0.64 1.27 -16.14
C GLY A 440 -2.11 0.93 -16.42
N HIS A 441 -2.99 1.91 -16.63
CA HIS A 441 -4.38 1.62 -16.94
C HIS A 441 -4.52 1.15 -18.39
N VAL A 442 -4.79 -0.15 -18.55
CA VAL A 442 -4.92 -0.78 -19.86
C VAL A 442 -6.38 -1.15 -20.14
N GLY A 443 -6.89 -0.73 -21.30
CA GLY A 443 -8.22 -1.08 -21.78
C GLY A 443 -9.33 -0.10 -21.38
N GLY A 444 -10.48 -0.22 -22.04
CA GLY A 444 -11.63 0.69 -21.90
C GLY A 444 -11.97 1.42 -23.20
N SER A 445 -13.22 1.86 -23.34
CA SER A 445 -13.73 2.55 -24.53
C SER A 445 -13.79 4.07 -24.41
N SER A 446 -13.25 4.62 -23.33
CA SER A 446 -13.35 6.04 -22.99
C SER A 446 -11.99 6.59 -22.60
N LEU A 447 -11.73 7.82 -23.02
CA LEU A 447 -10.58 8.60 -22.55
C LEU A 447 -10.57 8.70 -21.02
N ARG A 448 -9.38 8.58 -20.47
CA ARG A 448 -9.04 8.74 -19.05
C ARG A 448 -8.25 10.03 -18.89
N ASN A 449 -8.61 10.85 -17.92
CA ASN A 449 -7.75 11.96 -17.52
C ASN A 449 -6.60 11.42 -16.68
N SER A 450 -5.36 11.77 -17.02
CA SER A 450 -4.18 11.38 -16.26
C SER A 450 -4.09 12.01 -14.87
N GLY A 451 -4.97 12.96 -14.56
CA GLY A 451 -4.74 13.91 -13.47
C GLY A 451 -3.52 14.79 -13.76
N LYS A 452 -3.12 15.56 -12.75
CA LYS A 452 -1.93 16.41 -12.81
C LYS A 452 -0.75 15.62 -12.28
N ILE A 453 0.06 15.06 -13.18
CA ILE A 453 1.24 14.29 -12.82
C ILE A 453 2.35 15.25 -12.42
N PRO A 454 2.79 15.27 -11.15
CA PRO A 454 3.84 16.18 -10.70
C PRO A 454 5.21 15.71 -11.20
N LEU A 455 6.15 16.64 -11.40
CA LEU A 455 7.53 16.30 -11.75
C LEU A 455 8.20 15.37 -10.72
N THR A 456 7.78 15.41 -9.46
CA THR A 456 8.27 14.50 -8.42
C THR A 456 7.85 13.04 -8.61
N ALA A 457 6.90 12.75 -9.50
CA ALA A 457 6.52 11.40 -9.89
C ALA A 457 7.40 10.83 -11.03
N PHE A 458 8.21 11.68 -11.68
CA PHE A 458 9.11 11.26 -12.74
C PHE A 458 10.44 10.80 -12.14
N GLU A 459 10.81 9.57 -12.46
CA GLU A 459 11.92 8.86 -11.84
C GLU A 459 12.97 8.54 -12.89
N GLN A 460 14.24 8.42 -12.51
CA GLN A 460 15.26 8.05 -13.49
C GLN A 460 14.89 6.71 -14.12
N ASN A 461 15.06 6.63 -15.45
CA ASN A 461 14.68 5.46 -16.23
C ASN A 461 15.12 4.17 -15.54
N GLN A 462 14.14 3.37 -15.12
CA GLN A 462 14.37 2.22 -14.23
C GLN A 462 15.04 1.04 -14.97
N TYR A 463 15.15 1.15 -16.29
CA TYR A 463 15.59 0.10 -17.20
C TYR A 463 17.08 0.14 -17.51
N ALA A 464 17.76 1.26 -17.24
CA ALA A 464 19.15 1.45 -17.65
C ALA A 464 20.15 0.57 -16.86
N GLY A 465 19.70 -0.35 -16.00
CA GLY A 465 20.55 -1.27 -15.24
C GLY A 465 21.53 -0.56 -14.30
N ILE A 466 21.26 0.70 -13.95
CA ILE A 466 22.19 1.54 -13.22
C ILE A 466 22.09 1.24 -11.72
N SER A 467 23.05 0.49 -11.17
CA SER A 467 23.20 0.39 -9.72
C SER A 467 23.63 1.73 -9.13
N GLY A 468 22.99 2.19 -8.05
CA GLY A 468 23.40 3.40 -7.31
C GLY A 468 22.56 4.64 -7.55
N PHE A 469 21.28 4.50 -7.87
CA PHE A 469 20.34 5.62 -8.00
C PHE A 469 20.32 6.49 -6.74
N GLN A 470 20.57 7.79 -6.93
CA GLN A 470 20.30 8.81 -5.95
C GLN A 470 19.08 9.59 -6.43
N TRP A 471 18.07 9.76 -5.57
CA TRP A 471 16.95 10.63 -5.91
C TRP A 471 17.45 12.08 -5.95
N ASP A 472 17.43 12.68 -7.14
CA ASP A 472 17.74 14.08 -7.34
C ASP A 472 16.53 14.76 -8.03
N PRO A 473 16.09 15.94 -7.55
CA PRO A 473 15.03 16.71 -8.20
C PRO A 473 15.34 16.97 -9.68
N ILE A 474 14.32 16.94 -10.53
CA ILE A 474 14.46 17.23 -11.95
C ILE A 474 14.74 18.72 -12.13
N ASP A 475 15.87 19.05 -12.76
CA ASP A 475 16.11 20.41 -13.23
C ASP A 475 15.25 20.68 -14.46
N THR A 476 14.23 21.53 -14.30
CA THR A 476 13.31 21.87 -15.38
C THR A 476 13.99 22.60 -16.55
N GLU A 477 15.13 23.25 -16.31
CA GLU A 477 15.91 23.88 -17.38
C GLU A 477 16.61 22.85 -18.27
N ASP A 478 16.90 21.67 -17.71
CA ASP A 478 17.58 20.57 -18.39
C ASP A 478 16.63 19.73 -19.27
N ILE A 479 15.31 19.87 -19.10
CA ILE A 479 14.33 19.14 -19.91
C ILE A 479 14.38 19.65 -21.36
N THR A 480 14.57 18.74 -22.29
CA THR A 480 14.66 18.96 -23.75
C THR A 480 13.50 18.34 -24.51
N GLY A 481 12.68 17.49 -23.89
CA GLY A 481 11.47 17.00 -24.52
C GLY A 481 10.62 16.10 -23.66
N ILE A 482 9.50 15.70 -24.26
CA ILE A 482 8.52 14.78 -23.70
C ILE A 482 8.34 13.62 -24.67
N GLU A 483 8.33 12.40 -24.17
CA GLU A 483 8.09 11.18 -24.94
C GLU A 483 6.91 10.41 -24.31
N ILE A 484 6.06 9.83 -25.16
CA ILE A 484 4.95 8.96 -24.78
C ILE A 484 5.24 7.62 -25.44
N GLU A 485 5.73 6.67 -24.65
CA GLU A 485 6.11 5.33 -25.08
C GLU A 485 5.00 4.34 -24.77
N VAL A 486 4.66 3.50 -25.75
CA VAL A 486 3.83 2.32 -25.52
C VAL A 486 4.74 1.17 -25.08
N LEU A 487 4.49 0.64 -23.88
CA LEU A 487 5.27 -0.46 -23.31
C LEU A 487 4.68 -1.81 -23.73
N THR A 488 5.55 -2.71 -24.19
CA THR A 488 5.19 -4.09 -24.54
C THR A 488 5.99 -5.07 -23.71
N ASP A 489 5.54 -6.32 -23.61
CA ASP A 489 6.29 -7.37 -22.90
C ASP A 489 7.48 -7.94 -23.71
N GLY A 490 7.60 -7.55 -25.00
CA GLY A 490 8.67 -7.98 -25.89
C GLY A 490 8.70 -9.50 -26.18
N LEU A 491 7.67 -10.26 -25.82
CA LEU A 491 7.66 -11.72 -25.99
C LEU A 491 7.03 -12.16 -27.32
N GLU A 492 6.03 -11.42 -27.79
CA GLU A 492 5.30 -11.73 -29.02
C GLU A 492 4.93 -10.42 -29.72
N ALA A 493 4.67 -10.49 -31.03
CA ALA A 493 4.14 -9.34 -31.77
C ALA A 493 2.77 -8.92 -31.22
N GLN A 494 2.62 -7.64 -30.87
CA GLN A 494 1.42 -7.08 -30.25
C GLN A 494 0.95 -5.83 -30.97
N ASP A 495 -0.36 -5.77 -31.22
CA ASP A 495 -1.03 -4.57 -31.72
C ASP A 495 -1.62 -3.79 -30.55
N HIS A 496 -1.30 -2.50 -30.51
CA HIS A 496 -1.82 -1.59 -29.51
C HIS A 496 -2.50 -0.38 -30.15
N SER A 497 -3.56 0.12 -29.51
CA SER A 497 -4.17 1.40 -29.84
C SER A 497 -3.76 2.44 -28.81
N LEU A 498 -3.48 3.66 -29.25
CA LEU A 498 -3.19 4.83 -28.41
C LEU A 498 -3.97 6.05 -28.92
N THR A 499 -4.70 6.70 -28.01
CA THR A 499 -5.28 8.02 -28.22
C THR A 499 -4.81 8.91 -27.08
N VAL A 500 -4.40 10.14 -27.38
CA VAL A 500 -4.00 11.16 -26.41
C VAL A 500 -4.60 12.50 -26.82
N GLN A 501 -5.29 13.17 -25.90
CA GLN A 501 -5.93 14.45 -26.12
C GLN A 501 -5.62 15.42 -24.99
N ASN A 502 -5.86 16.72 -25.23
CA ASN A 502 -5.82 17.75 -24.18
C ASN A 502 -4.51 17.78 -23.39
N PHE A 503 -3.38 17.61 -24.09
CA PHE A 503 -2.07 17.64 -23.45
C PHE A 503 -1.76 19.05 -22.92
N ALA A 504 -1.60 19.16 -21.61
CA ALA A 504 -1.40 20.42 -20.91
C ALA A 504 -0.14 20.37 -20.03
N LEU A 505 0.58 21.49 -20.03
CA LEU A 505 1.68 21.77 -19.12
C LEU A 505 1.21 22.75 -18.05
N PHE A 506 1.65 22.58 -16.81
CA PHE A 506 1.38 23.53 -15.74
C PHE A 506 2.69 24.20 -15.33
N LYS A 507 2.74 25.53 -15.40
CA LYS A 507 3.95 26.31 -15.09
C LYS A 507 3.77 27.19 -13.86
N GLY A 508 4.73 27.18 -12.95
CA GLY A 508 4.82 28.06 -11.78
C GLY A 508 5.35 27.38 -10.53
N ALA A 509 5.98 28.16 -9.65
CA ALA A 509 6.55 27.65 -8.41
C ALA A 509 5.49 27.05 -7.48
N GLU A 510 5.66 25.78 -7.11
CA GLU A 510 4.90 25.15 -6.04
C GLU A 510 5.21 25.88 -4.72
N THR A 511 4.19 26.41 -4.03
CA THR A 511 4.29 26.51 -2.57
C THR A 511 4.01 25.13 -2.04
N SER A 512 5.07 24.38 -1.69
CA SER A 512 4.90 23.11 -0.98
C SER A 512 3.99 23.36 0.23
N ILE A 513 2.80 22.74 0.23
CA ILE A 513 1.83 22.85 1.33
C ILE A 513 2.45 22.37 2.65
N ILE A 514 3.46 21.50 2.55
CA ILE A 514 4.24 20.98 3.66
C ILE A 514 5.10 22.08 4.31
N ALA A 515 5.50 23.11 3.55
CA ALA A 515 6.30 24.23 4.05
C ALA A 515 5.46 25.32 4.74
N GLU A 516 4.22 25.56 4.31
CA GLU A 516 3.44 26.71 4.81
C GLU A 516 2.63 26.45 6.08
N ASN A 517 2.30 25.21 6.42
CA ASN A 517 1.58 24.92 7.68
C ASN A 517 2.49 24.84 8.92
N GLY A 518 3.78 25.06 8.77
CA GLY A 518 4.69 25.19 9.89
C GLY A 518 4.58 26.54 10.57
N GLN A 519 3.56 26.80 11.41
CA GLN A 519 3.68 27.73 12.56
C GLN A 519 2.62 27.62 13.68
N ASN A 520 1.52 26.88 13.54
CA ASN A 520 0.58 26.68 14.67
C ASN A 520 0.78 25.31 15.35
N ASN A 521 1.98 25.11 15.90
CA ASN A 521 2.38 23.86 16.54
C ASN A 521 1.65 23.62 17.88
N LEU A 522 0.66 22.73 17.85
CA LEU A 522 0.20 21.97 19.02
C LEU A 522 1.19 20.86 19.47
N GLN A 523 2.40 20.82 18.89
CA GLN A 523 3.37 19.75 19.13
C GLN A 523 3.83 19.67 20.59
N ASP A 524 3.80 20.78 21.33
CA ASP A 524 4.20 20.88 22.73
C ASP A 524 3.05 20.64 23.73
N MET A 525 2.14 19.71 23.39
CA MET A 525 1.18 19.20 24.37
C MET A 525 1.67 17.88 24.97
N THR A 526 1.81 17.83 26.30
CA THR A 526 2.40 16.70 27.02
C THR A 526 1.48 16.27 28.15
N VAL A 527 1.11 14.99 28.19
CA VAL A 527 0.46 14.43 29.38
C VAL A 527 1.56 14.10 30.38
N HIS A 528 1.60 14.85 31.48
CA HIS A 528 2.59 14.65 32.55
C HIS A 528 2.19 13.51 33.48
N SER A 529 0.91 13.36 33.77
CA SER A 529 0.38 12.30 34.62
C SER A 529 -1.14 12.17 34.44
N PHE A 530 -1.67 10.98 34.75
CA PHE A 530 -3.10 10.76 34.93
C PHE A 530 -3.31 9.84 36.14
N VAL A 531 -3.68 10.41 37.29
CA VAL A 531 -3.76 9.67 38.56
C VAL A 531 -5.07 10.02 39.26
N ASP A 532 -5.81 9.01 39.71
CA ASP A 532 -7.10 9.20 40.40
C ASP A 532 -8.08 10.12 39.63
N GLY A 533 -8.17 9.92 38.31
CA GLY A 533 -9.02 10.73 37.43
C GLY A 533 -8.51 12.16 37.19
N ARG A 534 -7.32 12.54 37.68
CA ARG A 534 -6.73 13.87 37.46
C ARG A 534 -5.66 13.83 36.38
N LEU A 535 -5.96 14.46 35.25
CA LEU A 535 -5.05 14.61 34.11
C LEU A 535 -4.22 15.88 34.27
N SER A 536 -2.90 15.73 34.26
CA SER A 536 -1.94 16.84 34.20
C SER A 536 -1.49 17.04 32.75
N LEU A 537 -1.98 18.09 32.09
CA LEU A 537 -1.78 18.36 30.67
C LEU A 537 -0.97 19.66 30.46
N GLY A 538 0.24 19.53 29.95
CA GLY A 538 1.04 20.63 29.42
C GLY A 538 0.52 21.08 28.06
N VAL A 539 0.37 22.39 27.83
CA VAL A 539 0.09 22.98 26.51
C VAL A 539 1.02 24.18 26.25
N SER A 540 1.46 24.36 25.00
CA SER A 540 2.33 25.49 24.61
C SER A 540 1.62 26.82 24.41
N GLN A 541 0.31 26.80 24.19
CA GLN A 541 -0.48 27.98 23.87
C GLN A 541 -1.68 28.07 24.82
N GLU A 542 -2.05 29.29 25.20
CA GLU A 542 -3.32 29.53 25.88
C GLU A 542 -4.45 29.51 24.84
N GLY A 543 -5.55 28.84 25.14
CA GLY A 543 -6.68 28.72 24.20
C GLY A 543 -7.82 27.88 24.75
N ASN A 544 -8.87 27.74 23.94
CA ASN A 544 -9.98 26.82 24.23
C ASN A 544 -9.70 25.47 23.59
N TYR A 545 -9.85 24.40 24.36
CA TYR A 545 -9.54 23.04 23.94
C TYR A 545 -10.72 22.10 24.21
N ASN A 546 -11.01 21.23 23.26
CA ASN A 546 -11.89 20.08 23.44
C ASN A 546 -11.02 18.89 23.85
N ILE A 547 -11.36 18.23 24.95
CA ILE A 547 -10.56 17.17 25.55
C ILE A 547 -11.46 15.96 25.76
N ALA A 548 -11.17 14.86 25.07
CA ALA A 548 -11.93 13.62 25.16
C ALA A 548 -11.06 12.51 25.74
N LEU A 549 -11.57 11.82 26.74
CA LEU A 549 -10.99 10.58 27.25
C LEU A 549 -11.59 9.41 26.49
N VAL A 550 -10.74 8.61 25.86
CA VAL A 550 -11.10 7.53 24.96
C VAL A 550 -10.47 6.24 25.46
N ASN A 551 -11.20 5.13 25.47
CA ASN A 551 -10.64 3.84 25.84
C ASN A 551 -9.85 3.19 24.68
N ALA A 552 -9.22 2.04 24.92
CA ALA A 552 -8.47 1.31 23.89
C ALA A 552 -9.32 0.88 22.68
N ALA A 553 -10.63 0.74 22.85
CA ALA A 553 -11.57 0.43 21.76
C ALA A 553 -12.02 1.68 20.96
N GLY A 554 -11.43 2.85 21.20
CA GLY A 554 -11.80 4.08 20.50
C GLY A 554 -13.11 4.72 20.99
N ARG A 555 -13.76 4.16 22.02
CA ARG A 555 -14.98 4.71 22.60
C ARG A 555 -14.66 5.89 23.50
N THR A 556 -15.27 7.04 23.20
CA THR A 556 -15.23 8.22 24.08
C THR A 556 -15.99 7.91 25.37
N LEU A 557 -15.30 8.04 26.49
CA LEU A 557 -15.87 7.87 27.83
C LEU A 557 -16.37 9.18 28.39
N GLN A 558 -15.61 10.26 28.22
CA GLN A 558 -15.92 11.60 28.71
C GLN A 558 -15.34 12.68 27.79
N THR A 559 -15.98 13.84 27.76
CA THR A 559 -15.53 15.02 27.00
C THR A 559 -15.58 16.28 27.88
N MET A 560 -14.63 17.18 27.66
CA MET A 560 -14.62 18.55 28.16
C MET A 560 -14.54 19.47 26.95
N GLU A 561 -15.61 20.18 26.64
CA GLU A 561 -15.67 21.07 25.47
C GLU A 561 -15.32 22.50 25.85
N GLY A 562 -14.56 23.19 24.99
CA GLY A 562 -14.22 24.60 25.16
C GLY A 562 -13.41 24.91 26.42
N GLN A 563 -12.66 23.95 26.94
CA GLN A 563 -11.89 24.14 28.16
C GLN A 563 -10.74 25.11 27.93
N ARG A 564 -10.77 26.25 28.61
CA ARG A 564 -9.72 27.26 28.50
C ARG A 564 -8.47 26.81 29.26
N LEU A 565 -7.43 26.39 28.55
CA LEU A 565 -6.14 26.00 29.11
C LEU A 565 -5.16 27.15 29.01
N LYS A 566 -4.34 27.35 30.05
CA LYS A 566 -3.23 28.31 30.03
C LYS A 566 -1.97 27.65 29.47
N ARG A 567 -1.11 28.44 28.83
CA ARG A 567 0.25 27.99 28.51
C ARG A 567 0.94 27.43 29.76
N GLY A 568 1.50 26.23 29.65
CA GLY A 568 2.08 25.47 30.77
C GLY A 568 1.22 24.27 31.18
N VAL A 569 1.38 23.81 32.42
CA VAL A 569 0.70 22.61 32.94
C VAL A 569 -0.67 22.97 33.52
N ASN A 570 -1.70 22.28 33.06
CA ASN A 570 -3.08 22.42 33.50
C ASN A 570 -3.54 21.12 34.17
N ALA A 571 -4.37 21.26 35.22
CA ALA A 571 -4.98 20.11 35.90
C ALA A 571 -6.45 20.00 35.47
N LEU A 572 -6.84 18.82 35.03
CA LEU A 572 -8.18 18.48 34.56
C LEU A 572 -8.68 17.27 35.35
N SER A 573 -9.97 17.20 35.66
CA SER A 573 -10.55 16.11 36.46
C SER A 573 -11.65 15.40 35.68
N PHE A 574 -11.49 14.10 35.51
CA PHE A 574 -12.47 13.18 34.94
C PHE A 574 -13.06 12.34 36.07
N ASP A 575 -14.39 12.31 36.19
CA ASP A 575 -15.06 11.66 37.31
C ASP A 575 -15.31 10.17 37.04
N GLY A 576 -14.97 9.28 37.97
CA GLY A 576 -15.31 7.85 37.82
C GLY A 576 -14.53 7.10 36.74
N VAL A 577 -13.32 7.58 36.40
CA VAL A 577 -12.40 6.85 35.53
C VAL A 577 -11.77 5.69 36.30
N ALA A 578 -11.99 4.46 35.81
CA ALA A 578 -11.37 3.27 36.37
C ALA A 578 -9.86 3.24 36.07
N ARG A 579 -9.07 2.46 36.80
CA ARG A 579 -7.66 2.19 36.43
C ARG A 579 -7.59 1.53 35.06
N GLY A 580 -6.70 2.02 34.20
CA GLY A 580 -6.57 1.48 32.84
C GLY A 580 -5.74 2.37 31.91
N ILE A 581 -5.54 1.88 30.67
CA ILE A 581 -4.93 2.65 29.59
C ILE A 581 -6.02 3.43 28.87
N TYR A 582 -5.82 4.73 28.76
CA TYR A 582 -6.70 5.63 28.03
C TYR A 582 -5.92 6.43 27.00
N PHE A 583 -6.63 6.95 26.02
CA PHE A 583 -6.16 7.95 25.09
C PHE A 583 -6.86 9.27 25.39
N VAL A 584 -6.10 10.34 25.53
CA VAL A 584 -6.63 11.69 25.65
C VAL A 584 -6.55 12.36 24.28
N ARG A 585 -7.69 12.54 23.63
CA ARG A 585 -7.79 13.35 22.41
C ARG A 585 -7.98 14.80 22.80
N ILE A 586 -7.14 15.68 22.29
CA ILE A 586 -7.13 17.11 22.58
C ILE A 586 -7.24 17.82 21.25
N SER A 587 -8.19 18.71 21.08
CA SER A 587 -8.30 19.55 19.88
C SER A 587 -8.61 21.00 20.23
N ASN A 588 -8.29 21.92 19.34
CA ASN A 588 -8.80 23.29 19.36
C ASN A 588 -9.22 23.66 17.92
N ASP A 589 -9.54 24.93 17.69
CA ASP A 589 -9.95 25.42 16.36
C ASP A 589 -8.86 25.27 15.29
N TYR A 590 -7.62 24.96 15.69
CA TYR A 590 -6.45 24.95 14.80
C TYR A 590 -5.81 23.58 14.60
N ALA A 591 -5.97 22.62 15.54
CA ALA A 591 -5.39 21.28 15.41
C ALA A 591 -5.95 20.26 16.42
N GLN A 592 -5.59 18.99 16.24
CA GLN A 592 -5.95 17.86 17.10
C GLN A 592 -4.72 16.97 17.39
N LYS A 593 -4.56 16.51 18.63
CA LYS A 593 -3.53 15.56 19.08
C LYS A 593 -4.17 14.46 19.93
N THR A 594 -3.65 13.24 19.86
CA THR A 594 -4.01 12.15 20.76
C THR A 594 -2.80 11.76 21.57
N VAL A 595 -2.92 11.67 22.89
CA VAL A 595 -1.82 11.32 23.80
C VAL A 595 -2.24 10.15 24.67
N ARG A 596 -1.39 9.12 24.80
CA ARG A 596 -1.62 8.01 25.73
C ARG A 596 -1.53 8.52 27.17
N ALA A 597 -2.48 8.11 28.01
CA ALA A 597 -2.49 8.39 29.44
C ALA A 597 -2.81 7.10 30.21
N LEU A 598 -1.89 6.67 31.07
CA LEU A 598 -2.15 5.58 32.00
C LEU A 598 -2.83 6.16 33.24
N ALA A 599 -4.09 5.79 33.48
CA ALA A 599 -4.78 6.13 34.72
C ALA A 599 -4.35 5.14 35.82
N LEU A 600 -3.49 5.62 36.70
CA LEU A 600 -3.01 4.88 37.88
C LEU A 600 -3.93 5.03 39.09
#